data_AF-A0AAW9TCW2-F1
#
_entry.id   AF-A0AAW9TCW2-F1
#
_cell.length_a   1.000
_cell.length_b   1.000
_cell.length_c   1.000
_cell.angle_alpha   90.00
_cell.angle_beta   90.00
_cell.angle_gamma   90.00
#
_symmetry.space_group_name_H-M   'P 1'
#
loop_
_entity.id
_entity.type
_entity.pdbx_description
1 polymer ?
#
loop_
_entity_poly.entity_id
_entity_poly.type
_entity_poly.pdbx_seq_one_letter_code
_entity_poly.pdbx_strand_id
1 'polypeptide(L)'
;MPSKSGRRRRARPKGFAAEVIGTTPDKVKVKTTLLGGGFGRKAEADFIVGAVSLAKVVEGRPVKVIWSREDDTRHDKLRPLEAQHIQVGLDADGKIVGWRHHVEADSIFARKMPELFKEQHGHDDVVTEGARFNYSVPAHRIEYLRQDNGLAIGFWFAVGVGYTRFGIECMIDEVAAATGADPVQLRLELLQDQPRARKVIETVAQIAEWNRQRDGRALGLAYSDAFGTHCAQVAEVCLDRQLGEIRVHKVWCAVDPGIAPYRSDDHRRHHQRDEPGTFRAGQHCR
;
A
#
# COMPACT_ATOMS: atom_id res chain seq x y z
N MET A 1 4.94 11.80 -33.10
CA MET A 1 3.54 11.79 -33.62
C MET A 1 2.70 10.86 -32.75
N PRO A 2 1.48 11.26 -32.34
CA PRO A 2 1.14 11.31 -30.92
C PRO A 2 0.74 9.97 -30.28
N SER A 3 1.27 9.76 -29.08
CA SER A 3 0.94 8.74 -28.10
C SER A 3 -0.51 8.82 -27.62
N LYS A 4 -1.21 7.68 -27.50
CA LYS A 4 -2.43 7.55 -26.70
C LYS A 4 -2.38 6.33 -25.77
N SER A 5 -2.05 6.67 -24.53
CA SER A 5 -1.99 5.94 -23.26
C SER A 5 -3.32 5.33 -22.75
N GLY A 6 -4.20 4.82 -23.60
CA GLY A 6 -5.56 4.43 -23.18
C GLY A 6 -5.88 2.93 -23.10
N ARG A 7 -5.14 2.04 -23.78
CA ARG A 7 -5.59 0.65 -24.02
C ARG A 7 -4.83 -0.45 -23.27
N ARG A 8 -3.73 -0.16 -22.58
CA ARG A 8 -2.87 -1.20 -21.98
C ARG A 8 -3.39 -1.83 -20.68
N ARG A 9 -4.47 -1.32 -20.04
CA ARG A 9 -4.95 -1.85 -18.75
C ARG A 9 -6.09 -2.88 -18.82
N ARG A 10 -6.81 -3.02 -19.95
CA ARG A 10 -7.92 -4.02 -20.10
C ARG A 10 -7.52 -5.32 -20.82
N ALA A 11 -6.24 -5.48 -21.18
CA ALA A 11 -5.77 -6.53 -22.10
C ALA A 11 -5.06 -7.72 -21.44
N ARG A 12 -4.73 -7.71 -20.14
CA ARG A 12 -3.79 -8.71 -19.58
C ARG A 12 -4.36 -10.15 -19.53
N PRO A 13 -5.50 -10.44 -18.87
CA PRO A 13 -5.98 -11.82 -18.74
C PRO A 13 -6.31 -12.46 -20.09
N LYS A 14 -6.92 -11.68 -20.98
CA LYS A 14 -7.26 -12.12 -22.34
C LYS A 14 -6.01 -12.38 -23.18
N GLY A 15 -4.98 -11.54 -23.05
CA GLY A 15 -3.70 -11.71 -23.73
C GLY A 15 -3.04 -13.03 -23.39
N PHE A 16 -2.84 -13.30 -22.09
CA PHE A 16 -2.23 -14.55 -21.62
C PHE A 16 -3.02 -15.79 -22.06
N ALA A 17 -4.35 -15.75 -21.91
CA ALA A 17 -5.20 -16.86 -22.37
C ALA A 17 -5.12 -17.07 -23.89
N ALA A 18 -5.12 -15.97 -24.66
CA ALA A 18 -5.08 -16.02 -26.11
C ALA A 18 -3.75 -16.60 -26.63
N GLU A 19 -2.64 -16.21 -25.99
CA GLU A 19 -1.29 -16.69 -26.29
C GLU A 19 -1.18 -18.21 -26.13
N VAL A 20 -1.65 -18.77 -25.01
CA VAL A 20 -1.60 -20.22 -24.71
C VAL A 20 -2.30 -21.08 -25.78
N ILE A 21 -3.40 -20.58 -26.36
CA ILE A 21 -4.20 -21.31 -27.35
C ILE A 21 -3.98 -20.83 -28.79
N GLY A 22 -3.04 -19.90 -29.02
CA GLY A 22 -2.70 -19.41 -30.36
C GLY A 22 -3.84 -18.64 -31.04
N THR A 23 -4.57 -17.81 -30.29
CA THR A 23 -5.68 -16.99 -30.81
C THR A 23 -5.48 -15.51 -30.50
N THR A 24 -6.48 -14.68 -30.81
CA THR A 24 -6.46 -13.25 -30.56
C THR A 24 -7.32 -12.87 -29.33
N PRO A 25 -6.97 -11.83 -28.55
CA PRO A 25 -7.70 -11.46 -27.33
C PRO A 25 -9.18 -11.12 -27.52
N ASP A 26 -9.59 -10.67 -28.71
CA ASP A 26 -10.99 -10.40 -29.07
C ASP A 26 -11.85 -11.67 -29.10
N LYS A 27 -11.23 -12.83 -29.38
CA LYS A 27 -11.89 -14.15 -29.34
C LYS A 27 -11.96 -14.75 -27.94
N VAL A 28 -11.37 -14.10 -26.93
CA VAL A 28 -11.38 -14.56 -25.54
C VAL A 28 -12.40 -13.76 -24.71
N LYS A 29 -13.32 -14.47 -24.06
CA LYS A 29 -14.26 -13.89 -23.09
C LYS A 29 -13.84 -14.28 -21.67
N VAL A 30 -13.46 -13.27 -20.88
CA VAL A 30 -13.18 -13.42 -19.44
C VAL A 30 -14.39 -12.96 -18.66
N LYS A 31 -14.89 -13.82 -17.75
CA LYS A 31 -15.94 -13.47 -16.79
C LYS A 31 -15.32 -13.40 -15.40
N THR A 32 -15.18 -12.19 -14.87
CA THR A 32 -14.69 -11.98 -13.50
C THR A 32 -15.80 -12.31 -12.51
N THR A 33 -15.52 -13.18 -11.55
CA THR A 33 -16.46 -13.56 -10.48
C THR A 33 -16.20 -12.74 -9.21
N LEU A 34 -17.07 -12.90 -8.21
CA LEU A 34 -16.76 -12.44 -6.85
C LEU A 34 -15.41 -13.03 -6.40
N LEU A 35 -14.63 -12.20 -5.71
CA LEU A 35 -13.23 -12.47 -5.42
C LEU A 35 -12.95 -12.32 -3.93
N GLY A 36 -12.52 -13.40 -3.28
CA GLY A 36 -12.09 -13.39 -1.88
C GLY A 36 -10.71 -12.77 -1.67
N GLY A 37 -10.54 -11.49 -2.02
CA GLY A 37 -9.27 -10.78 -1.91
C GLY A 37 -8.20 -11.25 -2.90
N GLY A 38 -7.07 -10.55 -2.92
CA GLY A 38 -5.95 -10.88 -3.80
C GLY A 38 -4.64 -10.28 -3.32
N PHE A 39 -4.66 -9.06 -2.77
CA PHE A 39 -3.50 -8.44 -2.09
C PHE A 39 -2.19 -8.51 -2.90
N GLY A 40 -2.29 -8.48 -4.24
CA GLY A 40 -1.16 -8.59 -5.17
C GLY A 40 -0.99 -9.96 -5.85
N ARG A 41 -1.26 -11.09 -5.16
CA ARG A 41 -1.19 -12.46 -5.71
C ARG A 41 -1.91 -12.63 -7.04
N LYS A 42 -3.13 -12.07 -7.14
CA LYS A 42 -4.01 -12.21 -8.31
C LYS A 42 -3.70 -11.24 -9.46
N ALA A 43 -2.60 -10.51 -9.36
CA ALA A 43 -2.01 -9.79 -10.49
C ALA A 43 -1.11 -10.69 -11.35
N GLU A 44 -0.78 -11.90 -10.89
CA GLU A 44 -0.11 -12.92 -11.70
C GLU A 44 -1.11 -13.60 -12.65
N ALA A 45 -0.61 -14.25 -13.69
CA ALA A 45 -1.43 -14.91 -14.71
C ALA A 45 -1.20 -16.43 -14.79
N ASP A 46 -0.35 -16.96 -13.91
CA ASP A 46 0.00 -18.38 -13.79
C ASP A 46 -1.23 -19.30 -13.70
N PHE A 47 -2.21 -18.93 -12.87
CA PHE A 47 -3.45 -19.71 -12.74
C PHE A 47 -4.33 -19.68 -14.01
N ILE A 48 -4.27 -18.59 -14.79
CA ILE A 48 -4.98 -18.48 -16.09
C ILE A 48 -4.29 -19.39 -17.10
N VAL A 49 -2.96 -19.30 -17.19
CA VAL A 49 -2.14 -20.10 -18.09
C VAL A 49 -2.34 -21.59 -17.81
N GLY A 50 -2.30 -22.02 -16.54
CA GLY A 50 -2.53 -23.40 -16.15
C GLY A 50 -3.94 -23.90 -16.52
N ALA A 51 -4.99 -23.15 -16.20
CA ALA A 51 -6.36 -23.54 -16.51
C ALA A 51 -6.63 -23.65 -18.02
N VAL A 52 -6.14 -22.69 -18.80
CA VAL A 52 -6.30 -22.69 -20.26
C VAL A 52 -5.47 -23.80 -20.91
N SER A 53 -4.28 -24.08 -20.40
CA SER A 53 -3.44 -25.19 -20.87
C SER A 53 -4.12 -26.54 -20.67
N LEU A 54 -4.73 -26.77 -19.49
CA LEU A 54 -5.49 -27.99 -19.21
C LEU A 54 -6.74 -28.11 -20.10
N ALA A 55 -7.48 -27.01 -20.30
CA ALA A 55 -8.63 -26.99 -21.19
C ALA A 55 -8.27 -27.35 -22.65
N LYS A 56 -7.09 -26.94 -23.11
CA LYS A 56 -6.56 -27.28 -24.45
C LYS A 56 -6.31 -28.79 -24.58
N VAL A 57 -5.77 -29.43 -23.54
CA VAL A 57 -5.50 -30.88 -23.52
C VAL A 57 -6.79 -31.70 -23.52
N VAL A 58 -7.84 -31.23 -22.86
CA VAL A 58 -9.13 -31.95 -22.80
C VAL A 58 -10.10 -31.58 -23.94
N GLU A 59 -9.57 -31.01 -25.02
CA GLU A 59 -10.32 -30.68 -26.25
C GLU A 59 -11.49 -29.71 -26.01
N GLY A 60 -11.29 -28.69 -25.18
CA GLY A 60 -12.27 -27.62 -24.99
C GLY A 60 -13.44 -27.99 -24.07
N ARG A 61 -13.42 -29.16 -23.44
CA ARG A 61 -14.35 -29.48 -22.34
C ARG A 61 -14.16 -28.48 -21.19
N PRO A 62 -15.24 -28.07 -20.50
CA PRO A 62 -15.12 -27.17 -19.35
C PRO A 62 -14.22 -27.76 -18.25
N VAL A 63 -13.20 -27.01 -17.84
CA VAL A 63 -12.28 -27.37 -16.75
C VAL A 63 -12.45 -26.38 -15.60
N LYS A 64 -12.54 -26.92 -14.37
CA LYS A 64 -12.45 -26.14 -13.14
C LYS A 64 -11.12 -26.46 -12.46
N VAL A 65 -10.22 -25.50 -12.39
CA VAL A 65 -8.95 -25.63 -11.66
C VAL A 65 -9.08 -24.94 -10.32
N ILE A 66 -8.75 -25.67 -9.25
CA ILE A 66 -8.63 -25.15 -7.89
C ILE A 66 -7.26 -25.58 -7.39
N TRP A 67 -6.45 -24.62 -6.96
CA TRP A 67 -5.19 -24.93 -6.31
C TRP A 67 -5.43 -25.27 -4.84
N SER A 68 -4.66 -26.22 -4.33
CA SER A 68 -4.56 -26.43 -2.89
C SER A 68 -4.00 -25.17 -2.22
N ARG A 69 -4.18 -25.03 -0.91
CA ARG A 69 -3.60 -23.90 -0.18
C ARG A 69 -2.07 -23.94 -0.29
N GLU A 70 -1.50 -25.13 -0.17
CA GLU A 70 -0.08 -25.41 -0.21
C GLU A 70 0.51 -25.02 -1.58
N ASP A 71 -0.14 -25.39 -2.68
CA ASP A 71 0.30 -25.01 -4.02
C ASP A 71 0.19 -23.51 -4.25
N ASP A 72 -0.88 -22.86 -3.80
CA ASP A 72 -1.07 -21.42 -3.95
C ASP A 72 -0.02 -20.61 -3.18
N THR A 73 0.28 -21.01 -1.95
CA THR A 73 1.34 -20.36 -1.15
C THR A 73 2.73 -20.67 -1.68
N ARG A 74 3.02 -21.92 -2.09
CA ARG A 74 4.33 -22.32 -2.61
C ARG A 74 4.69 -21.61 -3.93
N HIS A 75 3.70 -21.36 -4.77
CA HIS A 75 3.89 -20.71 -6.08
C HIS A 75 3.55 -19.21 -6.07
N ASP A 76 3.31 -18.62 -4.90
CA ASP A 76 3.10 -17.18 -4.77
C ASP A 76 4.36 -16.40 -5.19
N LYS A 77 4.22 -15.07 -5.20
CA LYS A 77 5.30 -14.13 -5.38
C LYS A 77 5.43 -13.35 -4.07
N LEU A 78 6.59 -13.49 -3.44
CA LEU A 78 6.84 -12.91 -2.13
C LEU A 78 6.94 -11.38 -2.22
N ARG A 79 6.67 -10.68 -1.12
CA ARG A 79 7.09 -9.28 -1.01
C ARG A 79 8.61 -9.23 -1.13
N PRO A 80 9.19 -8.25 -1.86
CA PRO A 80 10.64 -8.06 -1.87
C PRO A 80 11.20 -8.03 -0.45
N LEU A 81 12.30 -8.76 -0.23
CA LEU A 81 13.13 -8.52 0.94
C LEU A 81 13.78 -7.15 0.74
N GLU A 82 13.73 -6.34 1.77
CA GLU A 82 14.13 -4.95 1.67
C GLU A 82 14.93 -4.52 2.90
N ALA A 83 15.95 -3.71 2.67
CA ALA A 83 16.73 -3.05 3.70
C ALA A 83 16.74 -1.53 3.45
N GLN A 84 16.59 -0.76 4.53
CA GLN A 84 16.58 0.70 4.49
C GLN A 84 17.72 1.23 5.34
N HIS A 85 18.46 2.18 4.79
CA HIS A 85 19.35 3.03 5.56
C HIS A 85 18.90 4.47 5.40
N ILE A 86 18.41 5.03 6.51
CA ILE A 86 17.91 6.41 6.57
C ILE A 86 18.88 7.24 7.41
N GLN A 87 19.23 8.42 6.91
CA GLN A 87 20.02 9.40 7.64
C GLN A 87 19.38 10.77 7.54
N VAL A 88 19.30 11.45 8.68
CA VAL A 88 18.68 12.76 8.82
C VAL A 88 19.72 13.75 9.33
N GLY A 89 19.87 14.86 8.61
CA GLY A 89 20.68 15.99 9.07
C GLY A 89 19.83 16.93 9.89
N LEU A 90 20.31 17.32 11.07
CA LEU A 90 19.70 18.31 11.95
C LEU A 90 20.60 19.54 12.06
N ASP A 91 20.01 20.72 12.14
CA ASP A 91 20.72 21.94 12.53
C ASP A 91 20.84 22.08 14.05
N ALA A 92 21.41 23.20 14.50
CA ALA A 92 21.62 23.49 15.92
C ALA A 92 20.31 23.63 16.72
N ASP A 93 19.20 23.95 16.04
CA ASP A 93 17.87 24.10 16.63
C ASP A 93 17.06 22.79 16.56
N GLY A 94 17.67 21.70 16.07
CA GLY A 94 17.03 20.40 15.91
C GLY A 94 16.08 20.31 14.72
N LYS A 95 16.11 21.26 13.79
CA LYS A 95 15.28 21.22 12.56
C LYS A 95 15.93 20.32 11.52
N ILE A 96 15.10 19.58 10.79
CA ILE A 96 15.57 18.71 9.71
C ILE A 96 16.03 19.55 8.53
N VAL A 97 17.31 19.46 8.18
CA VAL A 97 17.92 20.17 7.03
C VAL A 97 18.22 19.24 5.85
N GLY A 98 18.15 17.93 6.04
CA GLY A 98 18.37 16.98 4.95
C GLY A 98 17.96 15.56 5.30
N TRP A 99 17.58 14.81 4.28
CA TRP A 99 17.17 13.41 4.38
C TRP A 99 17.80 12.58 3.28
N ARG A 100 18.55 11.55 3.67
CA ARG A 100 19.04 10.51 2.76
C ARG A 100 18.33 9.20 3.07
N HIS A 101 17.73 8.60 2.06
CA HIS A 101 17.06 7.30 2.16
C HIS A 101 17.63 6.35 1.11
N HIS A 102 18.39 5.36 1.54
CA HIS A 102 18.86 4.29 0.68
C HIS A 102 17.96 3.06 0.87
N VAL A 103 17.36 2.61 -0.23
CA VAL A 103 16.50 1.42 -0.31
C VAL A 103 17.23 0.35 -1.12
N GLU A 104 17.41 -0.82 -0.52
CA GLU A 104 18.02 -1.98 -1.15
C GLU A 104 16.99 -3.10 -1.27
N ALA A 105 16.65 -3.50 -2.49
CA ALA A 105 15.60 -4.50 -2.74
C ALA A 105 15.65 -5.13 -4.14
N ASP A 106 15.06 -6.32 -4.27
CA ASP A 106 14.73 -6.93 -5.56
C ASP A 106 13.78 -6.06 -6.39
N SER A 107 13.83 -6.20 -7.73
CA SER A 107 12.97 -5.44 -8.65
C SER A 107 11.78 -6.25 -9.17
N ILE A 108 10.56 -5.80 -8.88
CA ILE A 108 9.32 -6.34 -9.43
C ILE A 108 9.28 -6.11 -10.96
N PHE A 109 9.74 -4.94 -11.42
CA PHE A 109 9.78 -4.59 -12.83
C PHE A 109 10.77 -5.46 -13.60
N ALA A 110 11.96 -5.71 -13.08
CA ALA A 110 12.92 -6.61 -13.71
C ALA A 110 12.33 -8.00 -13.98
N ARG A 111 11.55 -8.56 -13.04
CA ARG A 111 10.86 -9.85 -13.24
C ARG A 111 9.66 -9.76 -14.18
N LYS A 112 8.77 -8.80 -13.93
CA LYS A 112 7.39 -8.81 -14.48
C LYS A 112 7.21 -7.93 -15.70
N MET A 113 8.03 -6.89 -15.83
CA MET A 113 7.96 -5.89 -16.90
C MET A 113 9.38 -5.49 -17.34
N PRO A 114 10.19 -6.44 -17.86
CA PRO A 114 11.62 -6.20 -18.12
C PRO A 114 11.88 -5.10 -19.15
N GLU A 115 10.99 -4.92 -20.12
CA GLU A 115 11.09 -3.82 -21.08
C GLU A 115 10.86 -2.46 -20.41
N LEU A 116 9.89 -2.36 -19.50
CA LEU A 116 9.68 -1.14 -18.71
C LEU A 116 10.88 -0.88 -17.79
N PHE A 117 11.45 -1.92 -17.17
CA PHE A 117 12.63 -1.80 -16.33
C PHE A 117 13.83 -1.23 -17.11
N LYS A 118 14.05 -1.67 -18.36
CA LYS A 118 15.08 -1.12 -19.26
C LYS A 118 14.77 0.32 -19.66
N GLU A 119 13.52 0.62 -20.03
CA GLU A 119 13.05 1.97 -20.36
C GLU A 119 13.23 2.95 -19.19
N GLN A 120 13.11 2.46 -17.96
CA GLN A 120 13.35 3.21 -16.72
C GLN A 120 14.82 3.15 -16.27
N HIS A 121 15.74 2.75 -17.13
CA HIS A 121 17.19 2.71 -16.84
C HIS A 121 17.55 1.90 -15.59
N GLY A 122 16.80 0.84 -15.30
CA GLY A 122 17.00 0.00 -14.13
C GLY A 122 16.36 0.50 -12.84
N HIS A 123 15.54 1.56 -12.91
CA HIS A 123 14.72 2.00 -11.79
C HIS A 123 13.44 1.18 -11.67
N ASP A 124 13.02 0.97 -10.42
CA ASP A 124 11.77 0.32 -10.07
C ASP A 124 10.99 1.19 -9.08
N ASP A 125 10.17 2.09 -9.64
CA ASP A 125 9.44 3.08 -8.84
C ASP A 125 8.42 2.45 -7.90
N VAL A 126 7.98 1.21 -8.16
CA VAL A 126 7.01 0.54 -7.26
C VAL A 126 7.69 -0.04 -6.02
N VAL A 127 8.97 -0.39 -6.12
CA VAL A 127 9.78 -0.86 -5.00
C VAL A 127 10.24 0.30 -4.13
N THR A 128 10.54 1.46 -4.73
CA THR A 128 10.87 2.68 -3.97
C THR A 128 9.64 3.54 -3.65
N GLU A 129 8.43 3.04 -3.92
CA GLU A 129 7.20 3.81 -3.72
C GLU A 129 7.07 4.23 -2.26
N GLY A 130 6.70 5.49 -2.01
CA GLY A 130 6.60 6.04 -0.66
C GLY A 130 7.92 6.48 -0.02
N ALA A 131 9.08 6.19 -0.63
CA ALA A 131 10.36 6.75 -0.18
C ALA A 131 10.42 8.28 -0.36
N ARG A 132 9.69 8.80 -1.36
CA ARG A 132 9.31 10.23 -1.42
C ARG A 132 8.08 10.43 -0.53
N PHE A 133 8.16 11.40 0.36
CA PHE A 133 7.12 11.74 1.31
C PHE A 133 6.85 13.25 1.30
N ASN A 134 5.71 13.67 1.87
CA ASN A 134 5.30 15.07 1.83
C ASN A 134 5.71 15.91 3.06
N TYR A 135 6.39 15.36 4.07
CA TYR A 135 7.01 16.19 5.11
C TYR A 135 7.94 17.25 4.50
N SER A 136 7.84 18.48 5.00
CA SER A 136 8.63 19.63 4.59
C SER A 136 10.07 19.47 5.06
N VAL A 137 10.89 18.87 4.21
CA VAL A 137 12.33 18.72 4.41
C VAL A 137 13.05 19.36 3.22
N PRO A 138 14.01 20.27 3.44
CA PRO A 138 14.52 21.12 2.36
C PRO A 138 15.43 20.37 1.37
N ALA A 139 16.06 19.27 1.77
CA ALA A 139 16.92 18.47 0.90
C ALA A 139 16.63 16.98 1.04
N HIS A 140 16.32 16.31 -0.08
CA HIS A 140 16.07 14.87 -0.11
C HIS A 140 16.95 14.18 -1.13
N ARG A 141 17.52 13.04 -0.73
CA ARG A 141 18.21 12.11 -1.62
C ARG A 141 17.66 10.72 -1.40
N ILE A 142 17.13 10.11 -2.46
CA ILE A 142 16.62 8.74 -2.44
C ILE A 142 17.50 7.93 -3.37
N GLU A 143 18.02 6.82 -2.85
CA GLU A 143 18.93 5.93 -3.55
C GLU A 143 18.30 4.55 -3.62
N TYR A 144 18.37 3.93 -4.79
CA TYR A 144 17.90 2.57 -4.99
C TYR A 144 19.08 1.70 -5.42
N LEU A 145 19.33 0.65 -4.66
CA LEU A 145 20.24 -0.42 -5.04
C LEU A 145 19.45 -1.69 -5.29
N ARG A 146 19.47 -2.18 -6.53
CA ARG A 146 18.90 -3.47 -6.85
C ARG A 146 19.81 -4.57 -6.33
N GLN A 147 19.26 -5.45 -5.50
CA GLN A 147 19.83 -6.77 -5.23
C GLN A 147 18.95 -7.83 -5.86
N ASP A 148 19.56 -8.80 -6.54
CA ASP A 148 18.84 -9.96 -7.07
C ASP A 148 19.06 -11.16 -6.14
N ASN A 149 18.06 -11.49 -5.34
CA ASN A 149 18.14 -12.60 -4.38
C ASN A 149 17.70 -13.95 -4.99
N GLY A 150 17.38 -14.00 -6.30
CA GLY A 150 16.93 -15.21 -6.98
C GLY A 150 15.52 -15.69 -6.60
N LEU A 151 14.78 -14.90 -5.81
CA LEU A 151 13.41 -15.22 -5.39
C LEU A 151 12.39 -14.61 -6.34
N ALA A 152 11.30 -15.35 -6.56
CA ALA A 152 10.20 -14.85 -7.35
C ALA A 152 9.37 -13.84 -6.53
N ILE A 153 9.69 -12.55 -6.67
CA ILE A 153 9.01 -11.47 -5.94
C ILE A 153 7.84 -10.86 -6.71
N GLY A 154 6.88 -10.26 -6.02
CA GLY A 154 5.69 -9.71 -6.68
C GLY A 154 5.07 -8.56 -5.92
N PHE A 155 3.96 -8.09 -6.47
CA PHE A 155 3.14 -7.13 -5.76
C PHE A 155 2.57 -7.81 -4.52
N TRP A 156 2.75 -7.17 -3.38
CA TRP A 156 2.00 -7.46 -2.16
C TRP A 156 1.31 -6.16 -1.70
N PHE A 157 0.31 -6.24 -0.80
CA PHE A 157 -0.47 -5.07 -0.39
C PHE A 157 0.43 -3.90 0.05
N ALA A 158 0.05 -2.67 -0.31
CA ALA A 158 0.84 -1.44 -0.15
C ALA A 158 2.21 -1.38 -0.89
N VAL A 159 2.58 -2.42 -1.65
CA VAL A 159 3.80 -2.53 -2.48
C VAL A 159 5.02 -1.93 -1.77
N GLY A 160 5.65 -0.90 -2.33
CA GLY A 160 6.80 -0.21 -1.73
C GLY A 160 6.44 0.63 -0.50
N VAL A 161 5.29 1.31 -0.56
CA VAL A 161 4.85 2.24 0.49
C VAL A 161 4.77 1.56 1.85
N GLY A 162 4.42 0.28 1.89
CA GLY A 162 4.27 -0.47 3.14
C GLY A 162 5.52 -0.47 4.01
N TYR A 163 6.68 -0.78 3.43
CA TYR A 163 7.94 -0.84 4.18
C TYR A 163 8.66 0.50 4.19
N THR A 164 8.64 1.28 3.10
CA THR A 164 9.31 2.58 3.08
C THR A 164 8.69 3.55 4.08
N ARG A 165 7.36 3.53 4.22
CA ARG A 165 6.68 4.37 5.21
C ARG A 165 6.94 3.93 6.64
N PHE A 166 7.07 2.63 6.88
CA PHE A 166 7.49 2.13 8.18
C PHE A 166 8.84 2.70 8.59
N GLY A 167 9.85 2.64 7.71
CA GLY A 167 11.18 3.21 7.98
C GLY A 167 11.14 4.73 8.21
N ILE A 168 10.40 5.47 7.36
CA ILE A 168 10.25 6.92 7.50
C ILE A 168 9.60 7.30 8.83
N GLU A 169 8.49 6.67 9.20
CA GLU A 169 7.77 7.01 10.45
C GLU A 169 8.59 6.65 11.70
N CYS A 170 9.36 5.55 11.66
CA CYS A 170 10.29 5.22 12.73
C CYS A 170 11.38 6.29 12.87
N MET A 171 11.98 6.72 11.76
CA MET A 171 13.02 7.74 11.79
C MET A 171 12.48 9.11 12.26
N ILE A 172 11.24 9.47 11.93
CA ILE A 172 10.61 10.69 12.48
C ILE A 172 10.48 10.59 14.01
N ASP A 173 10.12 9.43 14.54
CA ASP A 173 10.07 9.21 16.00
C ASP A 173 11.47 9.22 16.63
N GLU A 174 12.50 8.71 15.95
CA GLU A 174 13.90 8.82 16.39
C GLU A 174 14.38 10.28 16.44
N VAL A 175 14.02 11.09 15.44
CA VAL A 175 14.30 12.54 15.43
C VAL A 175 13.57 13.23 16.57
N ALA A 176 12.29 12.90 16.82
CA ALA A 176 11.53 13.45 17.94
C ALA A 176 12.22 13.11 19.27
N ALA A 177 12.63 11.85 19.46
CA ALA A 177 13.34 11.42 20.67
C ALA A 177 14.70 12.13 20.83
N ALA A 178 15.47 12.26 19.75
CA ALA A 178 16.79 12.90 19.77
C ALA A 178 16.73 14.41 20.06
N THR A 179 15.65 15.07 19.65
CA THR A 179 15.44 16.52 19.84
C THR A 179 14.58 16.85 21.07
N GLY A 180 13.98 15.85 21.72
CA GLY A 180 13.01 16.06 22.80
C GLY A 180 11.67 16.64 22.33
N ALA A 181 11.41 16.65 21.03
CA ALA A 181 10.15 17.13 20.47
C ALA A 181 9.01 16.13 20.70
N ASP A 182 7.79 16.63 20.85
CA ASP A 182 6.60 15.77 20.82
C ASP A 182 6.39 15.23 19.38
N PRO A 183 6.23 13.91 19.18
CA PRO A 183 6.18 13.31 17.85
C PRO A 183 4.91 13.67 17.06
N VAL A 184 3.83 14.11 17.73
CA VAL A 184 2.64 14.64 17.05
C VAL A 184 2.93 16.06 16.57
N GLN A 185 3.47 16.92 17.43
CA GLN A 185 3.81 18.29 17.07
C GLN A 185 4.86 18.34 15.95
N LEU A 186 5.90 17.51 16.02
CA LEU A 186 6.91 17.42 14.97
C LEU A 186 6.28 17.13 13.59
N ARG A 187 5.35 16.18 13.52
CA ARG A 187 4.65 15.88 12.26
C ARG A 187 3.74 17.02 11.81
N LEU A 188 3.08 17.72 12.73
CA LEU A 188 2.25 18.89 12.40
C LEU A 188 3.09 20.06 11.88
N GLU A 189 4.27 20.27 12.46
CA GLU A 189 5.25 21.25 12.02
C GLU A 189 5.82 20.93 10.65
N LEU A 190 6.11 19.65 10.36
CA LEU A 190 6.61 19.21 9.06
C LEU A 190 5.51 19.15 7.98
N LEU A 191 4.24 19.19 8.36
CA LEU A 191 3.09 19.18 7.44
C LEU A 191 2.35 20.51 7.45
N GLN A 192 3.03 21.59 7.81
CA GLN A 192 2.44 22.90 8.05
C GLN A 192 1.61 23.42 6.86
N ASP A 193 2.07 23.15 5.64
CA ASP A 193 1.45 23.59 4.39
C ASP A 193 0.40 22.59 3.84
N GLN A 194 0.06 21.55 4.61
CA GLN A 194 -0.84 20.47 4.21
C GLN A 194 -2.03 20.32 5.16
N PRO A 195 -3.09 21.13 4.99
CA PRO A 195 -4.20 21.17 5.93
C PRO A 195 -4.94 19.84 6.08
N ARG A 196 -5.05 19.05 5.01
CA ARG A 196 -5.69 17.72 5.04
C ARG A 196 -4.86 16.71 5.85
N ALA A 197 -3.54 16.72 5.68
CA ALA A 197 -2.62 15.88 6.43
C ALA A 197 -2.62 16.23 7.93
N ARG A 198 -2.55 17.53 8.25
CA ARG A 198 -2.66 18.00 9.63
C ARG A 198 -3.97 17.59 10.27
N LYS A 199 -5.07 17.74 9.54
CA LYS A 199 -6.40 17.45 10.08
C LYS A 199 -6.55 15.99 10.51
N VAL A 200 -6.01 15.03 9.76
CA VAL A 200 -6.08 13.61 10.14
C VAL A 200 -5.21 13.33 11.38
N ILE A 201 -4.03 13.94 11.49
CA ILE A 201 -3.15 13.79 12.65
C ILE A 201 -3.78 14.40 13.92
N GLU A 202 -4.28 15.64 13.82
CA GLU A 202 -4.99 16.31 14.92
C GLU A 202 -6.20 15.50 15.38
N THR A 203 -6.98 15.00 14.43
CA THR A 203 -8.18 14.20 14.73
C THR A 203 -7.81 12.91 15.45
N VAL A 204 -6.81 12.15 14.96
CA VAL A 204 -6.44 10.89 15.60
C VAL A 204 -5.82 11.12 16.99
N ALA A 205 -5.01 12.16 17.16
CA ALA A 205 -4.43 12.53 18.46
C ALA A 205 -5.51 12.94 19.47
N GLN A 206 -6.54 13.67 19.02
CA GLN A 206 -7.68 14.06 19.85
C GLN A 206 -8.49 12.85 20.32
N ILE A 207 -8.93 11.98 19.40
CA ILE A 207 -9.76 10.81 19.76
C ILE A 207 -8.98 9.75 20.55
N ALA A 208 -7.65 9.74 20.41
CA ALA A 208 -6.76 8.91 21.20
C ALA A 208 -6.35 9.56 22.52
N GLU A 209 -6.80 10.77 22.83
CA GLU A 209 -6.41 11.49 24.06
C GLU A 209 -4.88 11.46 24.25
N TRP A 210 -4.13 11.93 23.23
CA TRP A 210 -2.67 11.80 23.13
C TRP A 210 -1.94 12.21 24.41
N ASN A 211 -2.33 13.35 25.00
CA ASN A 211 -1.71 13.91 26.20
C ASN A 211 -2.16 13.25 27.52
N ARG A 212 -3.11 12.30 27.48
CA ARG A 212 -3.55 11.61 28.69
C ARG A 212 -2.49 10.60 29.11
N GLN A 213 -2.01 10.75 30.34
CA GLN A 213 -1.12 9.77 30.96
C GLN A 213 -1.79 8.40 31.05
N ARG A 214 -1.01 7.35 30.82
CA ARG A 214 -1.46 5.96 30.86
C ARG A 214 -0.51 5.15 31.71
N ASP A 215 -1.05 4.39 32.65
CA ASP A 215 -0.25 3.55 33.52
C ASP A 215 0.18 2.28 32.77
N GLY A 216 1.49 2.00 32.78
CA GLY A 216 2.10 0.83 32.12
C GLY A 216 1.90 0.74 30.60
N ARG A 217 1.42 1.79 29.94
CA ARG A 217 1.13 1.80 28.49
C ARG A 217 1.68 3.06 27.82
N ALA A 218 2.01 2.93 26.54
CA ALA A 218 2.51 4.00 25.69
C ALA A 218 1.62 4.17 24.45
N LEU A 219 1.73 5.34 23.83
CA LEU A 219 1.14 5.61 22.52
C LEU A 219 2.24 5.75 21.47
N GLY A 220 2.01 5.19 20.28
CA GLY A 220 2.80 5.47 19.08
C GLY A 220 1.90 6.02 17.98
N LEU A 221 2.38 6.97 17.18
CA LEU A 221 1.65 7.55 16.06
C LEU A 221 2.40 7.32 14.75
N ALA A 222 1.67 6.98 13.69
CA ALA A 222 2.19 6.95 12.33
C ALA A 222 1.24 7.63 11.36
N TYR A 223 1.78 8.30 10.35
CA TYR A 223 1.04 8.95 9.28
C TYR A 223 1.45 8.41 7.90
N SER A 224 0.53 8.43 6.94
CA SER A 224 0.77 8.09 5.53
C SER A 224 -0.13 8.92 4.61
N ASP A 225 0.40 9.28 3.45
CA ASP A 225 -0.25 9.99 2.34
C ASP A 225 -0.36 9.12 1.07
N ALA A 226 -0.22 7.81 1.23
CA ALA A 226 -0.20 6.84 0.15
C ALA A 226 -1.39 7.04 -0.81
N PHE A 227 -1.08 7.12 -2.11
CA PHE A 227 -2.09 7.19 -3.17
C PHE A 227 -3.09 8.35 -3.05
N GLY A 228 -2.69 9.46 -2.40
CA GLY A 228 -3.55 10.64 -2.20
C GLY A 228 -4.58 10.51 -1.07
N THR A 229 -4.52 9.41 -0.31
CA THR A 229 -5.29 9.21 0.92
C THR A 229 -4.42 9.61 2.10
N HIS A 230 -4.91 10.50 2.95
CA HIS A 230 -4.24 10.84 4.20
C HIS A 230 -4.78 9.93 5.30
N CYS A 231 -3.91 9.19 5.98
CA CYS A 231 -4.27 8.30 7.08
C CYS A 231 -3.29 8.51 8.22
N ALA A 232 -3.81 8.69 9.43
CA ALA A 232 -3.02 8.72 10.66
C ALA A 232 -3.59 7.71 11.65
N GLN A 233 -2.71 6.98 12.34
CA GLN A 233 -3.09 6.00 13.34
C GLN A 233 -2.32 6.23 14.63
N VAL A 234 -2.99 6.01 15.77
CA VAL A 234 -2.37 5.94 17.09
C VAL A 234 -2.61 4.54 17.64
N ALA A 235 -1.55 3.86 18.08
CA ALA A 235 -1.65 2.59 18.78
C ALA A 235 -1.32 2.76 20.27
N GLU A 236 -2.19 2.27 21.15
CA GLU A 236 -1.90 2.09 22.57
C GLU A 236 -1.31 0.71 22.80
N VAL A 237 -0.12 0.65 23.37
CA VAL A 237 0.65 -0.58 23.54
C VAL A 237 1.23 -0.70 24.95
N CYS A 238 1.48 -1.93 25.40
CA CYS A 238 2.39 -2.19 26.51
C CYS A 238 3.45 -3.22 26.11
N LEU A 239 4.56 -3.21 26.83
CA LEU A 239 5.64 -4.19 26.72
C LEU A 239 5.71 -4.96 28.04
N ASP A 240 5.49 -6.27 27.97
CA ASP A 240 5.90 -7.17 29.04
C ASP A 240 7.42 -7.28 29.02
N ARG A 241 8.09 -6.67 30.00
CA ARG A 241 9.56 -6.66 30.07
C ARG A 241 10.16 -8.03 30.44
N GLN A 242 9.38 -8.94 31.02
CA GLN A 242 9.85 -10.27 31.37
C GLN A 242 9.78 -11.20 30.16
N LEU A 243 8.68 -11.15 29.42
CA LEU A 243 8.45 -12.00 28.25
C LEU A 243 8.98 -11.39 26.94
N GLY A 244 9.24 -10.09 26.93
CA GLY A 244 9.58 -9.34 25.71
C GLY A 244 8.39 -9.17 24.75
N GLU A 245 7.16 -9.42 25.22
CA GLU A 245 5.96 -9.41 24.40
C GLU A 245 5.32 -8.01 24.35
N ILE A 246 5.01 -7.55 23.14
CA ILE A 246 4.27 -6.31 22.92
C ILE A 246 2.78 -6.65 22.75
N ARG A 247 1.93 -5.99 23.53
CA ARG A 247 0.47 -6.09 23.39
C ARG A 247 -0.11 -4.78 22.89
N VAL A 248 -0.89 -4.85 21.80
CA VAL A 248 -1.69 -3.73 21.31
C VAL A 248 -3.07 -3.76 21.99
N HIS A 249 -3.43 -2.69 22.68
CA HIS A 249 -4.70 -2.56 23.39
C HIS A 249 -5.79 -1.94 22.51
N LYS A 250 -5.44 -0.87 21.79
CA LYS A 250 -6.37 -0.11 20.97
C LYS A 250 -5.64 0.61 19.86
N VAL A 251 -6.27 0.72 18.71
CA VAL A 251 -5.81 1.54 17.59
C VAL A 251 -6.90 2.52 17.22
N TRP A 252 -6.56 3.80 17.17
CA TRP A 252 -7.42 4.85 16.63
C TRP A 252 -6.93 5.19 15.22
N CYS A 253 -7.85 5.47 14.32
CA CYS A 253 -7.54 5.78 12.94
C CYS A 253 -8.38 6.98 12.49
N ALA A 254 -7.73 7.95 11.85
CA ALA A 254 -8.38 9.01 11.10
C ALA A 254 -7.94 8.90 9.64
N VAL A 255 -8.92 8.94 8.73
CA VAL A 255 -8.68 8.81 7.29
C VAL A 255 -9.42 9.91 6.55
N ASP A 256 -8.70 10.61 5.69
CA ASP A 256 -9.24 11.43 4.61
C ASP A 256 -8.98 10.68 3.29
N PRO A 257 -10.01 10.08 2.68
CA PRO A 257 -9.87 9.26 1.47
C PRO A 257 -9.64 10.07 0.20
N GLY A 258 -9.54 11.40 0.28
CA GLY A 258 -9.50 12.26 -0.88
C GLY A 258 -10.85 12.49 -1.53
N ILE A 259 -10.80 12.87 -2.80
CA ILE A 259 -11.99 13.07 -3.60
C ILE A 259 -12.58 11.68 -3.84
N ALA A 260 -13.70 11.37 -3.21
CA ALA A 260 -14.47 10.19 -3.52
C ALA A 260 -15.02 10.34 -4.95
N PRO A 261 -14.59 9.52 -5.94
CA PRO A 261 -15.19 9.55 -7.25
C PRO A 261 -16.57 8.89 -7.16
N TYR A 262 -17.60 9.69 -6.86
CA TYR A 262 -18.97 9.24 -7.01
C TYR A 262 -19.26 9.07 -8.50
N ARG A 263 -19.51 7.83 -8.94
CA ARG A 263 -19.94 7.57 -10.32
C ARG A 263 -21.45 7.79 -10.38
N SER A 264 -21.87 8.97 -10.83
CA SER A 264 -23.25 9.47 -10.75
C SER A 264 -24.28 8.80 -11.66
N ASP A 265 -23.98 7.72 -12.38
CA ASP A 265 -24.79 7.37 -13.56
C ASP A 265 -25.53 6.01 -13.51
N ASP A 266 -25.54 5.26 -12.40
CA ASP A 266 -26.16 3.89 -12.42
C ASP A 266 -27.31 3.62 -11.43
N HIS A 267 -27.84 4.61 -10.71
CA HIS A 267 -28.94 4.38 -9.75
C HIS A 267 -30.15 5.32 -9.86
N ARG A 268 -30.48 5.82 -11.07
CA ARG A 268 -31.85 6.29 -11.35
C ARG A 268 -32.73 5.16 -11.88
N ARG A 269 -32.91 4.08 -11.11
CA ARG A 269 -34.12 3.23 -11.19
C ARG A 269 -34.39 2.68 -9.79
N HIS A 270 -35.60 2.98 -9.31
CA HIS A 270 -36.16 2.61 -8.01
C HIS A 270 -35.67 3.45 -6.82
N HIS A 271 -36.31 4.61 -6.63
CA HIS A 271 -37.16 4.86 -5.46
C HIS A 271 -37.75 6.28 -5.57
N GLN A 272 -38.90 6.38 -6.22
CA GLN A 272 -39.89 7.39 -5.83
C GLN A 272 -40.50 6.90 -4.51
N ARG A 273 -40.31 7.68 -3.44
CA ARG A 273 -41.30 7.92 -2.38
C ARG A 273 -40.79 9.04 -1.49
N ASP A 274 -41.52 10.14 -1.54
CA ASP A 274 -41.42 11.29 -0.67
C ASP A 274 -41.71 10.90 0.79
N GLU A 275 -40.83 11.28 1.73
CA GLU A 275 -41.11 12.00 3.00
C GLU A 275 -39.94 11.91 4.01
N PRO A 276 -39.78 12.88 4.93
CA PRO A 276 -38.56 13.07 5.72
C PRO A 276 -38.62 12.32 7.06
N GLY A 277 -37.77 11.31 7.21
CA GLY A 277 -37.61 10.55 8.46
C GLY A 277 -36.14 10.36 8.83
N THR A 278 -35.77 10.83 10.02
CA THR A 278 -34.47 10.70 10.67
C THR A 278 -33.99 9.25 10.75
N PHE A 279 -32.78 8.97 10.25
CA PHE A 279 -32.13 7.67 10.40
C PHE A 279 -30.99 7.75 11.42
N ARG A 280 -31.21 7.19 12.61
CA ARG A 280 -30.15 6.75 13.53
C ARG A 280 -30.05 5.23 13.41
N ALA A 281 -28.88 4.72 13.05
CA ALA A 281 -28.59 3.29 13.08
C ALA A 281 -27.43 3.03 14.03
N GLY A 282 -27.75 2.55 15.24
CA GLY A 282 -26.80 1.90 16.14
C GLY A 282 -26.65 0.43 15.73
N GLN A 283 -25.41 -0.03 15.61
CA GLN A 283 -25.11 -1.45 15.45
C GLN A 283 -24.97 -2.09 16.84
N HIS A 284 -25.79 -3.10 17.11
CA HIS A 284 -25.52 -4.13 18.11
C HIS A 284 -25.09 -5.39 17.36
N CYS A 285 -23.86 -5.85 17.64
CA CYS A 285 -23.41 -7.18 17.28
C CYS A 285 -24.05 -8.21 18.21
N ARG A 286 -24.55 -9.31 17.64
CA ARG A 286 -24.54 -10.63 18.29
C ARG A 286 -23.53 -11.48 17.56
#